data_AF-A0A914F5P9-F1
#
_entry.id   AF-A0A914F5P9-F1
#
_cell.length_a   1.000
_cell.length_b   1.000
_cell.length_c   1.000
_cell.angle_alpha   90.00
_cell.angle_beta   90.00
_cell.angle_gamma   90.00
#
_symmetry.space_group_name_H-M   'P 1'
#
loop_
_entity.id
_entity.type
_entity.pdbx_description
1 polymer ?
#
loop_
_entity_poly.entity_id
_entity_poly.type
_entity_poly.pdbx_seq_one_letter_code
_entity_poly.pdbx_strand_id
1 'polypeptide(L)'
;MFTPQLPKRLLNAIDKIGMGTSAKIFLEYSDTTWMDSFLSPLPVAGCQGRKELGSIESEFNTFQKVPWAPNLFMAWIAGHGPEKVDAISDEELSKIVTQLFRDIYRNDSIPEPTAIIRQKWTQNDLFGGSYSYVSYGQAQARIRHSDMSIPVRKNGKIRIQFAGEATHHRIFQTAVGAFLSGRRESDRILSDIKNSFKI
;
A
#
# COMPACT_ATOMS: atom_id res chain seq x y z
N MET A 1 -0.76 10.02 -21.13
CA MET A 1 -0.36 8.84 -21.93
C MET A 1 0.71 9.30 -22.92
N PHE A 2 1.88 8.65 -22.99
CA PHE A 2 3.05 9.18 -23.72
C PHE A 2 2.82 9.28 -25.25
N THR A 3 3.36 10.33 -25.86
CA THR A 3 3.40 10.51 -27.32
C THR A 3 4.84 10.70 -27.81
N PRO A 4 5.39 9.81 -28.64
CA PRO A 4 4.81 8.54 -29.09
C PRO A 4 4.65 7.53 -27.93
N GLN A 5 3.89 6.47 -28.19
CA GLN A 5 3.64 5.40 -27.22
C GLN A 5 4.96 4.79 -26.71
N LEU A 6 4.98 4.40 -25.43
CA LEU A 6 6.10 3.68 -24.84
C LEU A 6 6.35 2.34 -25.57
N PRO A 7 7.60 1.86 -25.63
CA PRO A 7 7.92 0.53 -26.15
C PRO A 7 7.09 -0.57 -25.49
N LYS A 8 6.67 -1.57 -26.28
CA LYS A 8 5.85 -2.72 -25.81
C LYS A 8 6.40 -3.39 -24.54
N ARG A 9 7.73 -3.48 -24.43
CA ARG A 9 8.40 -4.01 -23.22
C ARG A 9 7.99 -3.26 -21.95
N LEU A 10 8.01 -1.94 -21.98
CA LEU A 10 7.65 -1.11 -20.82
C LEU A 10 6.16 -1.18 -20.53
N LEU A 11 5.32 -1.18 -21.57
CA LEU A 11 3.88 -1.36 -21.40
C LEU A 11 3.56 -2.71 -20.73
N ASN A 12 4.20 -3.79 -21.17
CA ASN A 12 4.03 -5.11 -20.57
C ASN A 12 4.51 -5.12 -19.11
N ALA A 13 5.59 -4.41 -18.79
CA ALA A 13 6.06 -4.31 -17.41
C ALA A 13 5.07 -3.53 -16.53
N ILE A 14 4.55 -2.39 -17.01
CA ILE A 14 3.53 -1.59 -16.33
C ILE A 14 2.26 -2.40 -16.09
N ASP A 15 1.80 -3.16 -17.08
CA ASP A 15 0.57 -3.96 -17.01
C ASP A 15 0.69 -5.17 -16.09
N LYS A 16 1.88 -5.81 -16.05
CA LYS A 16 2.06 -7.06 -15.32
C LYS A 16 2.60 -6.87 -13.91
N ILE A 17 3.39 -5.84 -13.63
CA ILE A 17 3.83 -5.55 -12.26
C ILE A 17 2.60 -5.22 -11.42
N GLY A 18 2.41 -5.96 -10.34
CA GLY A 18 1.26 -5.75 -9.46
C GLY A 18 1.42 -4.44 -8.70
N MET A 19 0.31 -3.77 -8.43
CA MET A 19 0.24 -2.67 -7.46
C MET A 19 -0.66 -3.13 -6.32
N GLY A 20 -0.08 -3.26 -5.12
CA GLY A 20 -0.77 -3.76 -3.95
C GLY A 20 -1.58 -2.68 -3.24
N THR A 21 -2.47 -3.09 -2.38
CA THR A 21 -3.29 -2.22 -1.54
C THR A 21 -3.09 -2.61 -0.07
N SER A 22 -2.43 -1.72 0.67
CA SER A 22 -2.32 -1.79 2.12
C SER A 22 -2.52 -0.40 2.69
N ALA A 23 -3.25 -0.33 3.80
CA ALA A 23 -3.53 0.93 4.48
C ALA A 23 -3.34 0.78 5.99
N LYS A 24 -3.15 1.94 6.62
CA LYS A 24 -3.18 2.12 8.06
C LYS A 24 -4.34 3.01 8.41
N ILE A 25 -5.10 2.62 9.41
CA ILE A 25 -6.20 3.41 9.95
C ILE A 25 -5.85 3.69 11.41
N PHE A 26 -5.82 4.95 11.78
CA PHE A 26 -5.63 5.34 13.17
C PHE A 26 -6.98 5.67 13.79
N LEU A 27 -7.21 5.12 14.98
CA LEU A 27 -8.44 5.23 15.75
C LEU A 27 -8.07 5.93 17.05
N GLU A 28 -8.61 7.12 17.26
CA GLU A 28 -8.41 7.88 18.49
C GLU A 28 -9.46 7.50 19.52
N TYR A 29 -9.03 7.35 20.78
CA TYR A 29 -9.90 7.05 21.90
C TYR A 29 -9.54 7.92 23.11
N SER A 30 -10.56 8.35 23.85
CA SER A 30 -10.39 9.02 25.15
C SER A 30 -9.83 8.09 26.22
N ASP A 31 -10.17 6.79 26.15
CA ASP A 31 -9.68 5.73 27.04
C ASP A 31 -9.22 4.53 26.21
N THR A 32 -7.96 4.14 26.41
CA THR A 32 -7.32 3.01 25.74
C THR A 32 -6.95 1.86 26.68
N THR A 33 -7.37 1.93 27.96
CA THR A 33 -7.00 0.94 28.98
C THR A 33 -7.61 -0.44 28.74
N TRP A 34 -8.70 -0.52 27.98
CA TRP A 34 -9.42 -1.77 27.68
C TRP A 34 -8.75 -2.67 26.64
N MET A 35 -7.86 -2.13 25.80
CA MET A 35 -7.12 -2.92 24.81
C MET A 35 -5.70 -3.22 25.33
N ASP A 36 -5.17 -4.40 25.05
CA ASP A 36 -3.74 -4.68 25.20
C ASP A 36 -2.92 -3.92 24.16
N SER A 37 -1.58 -3.99 24.24
CA SER A 37 -0.68 -3.31 23.30
C SER A 37 -0.84 -3.79 21.84
N PHE A 38 -1.31 -5.02 21.65
CA PHE A 38 -1.46 -5.65 20.34
C PHE A 38 -2.65 -6.62 20.32
N LEU A 39 -3.37 -6.63 19.21
CA LEU A 39 -4.48 -7.54 18.95
C LEU A 39 -4.42 -7.97 17.48
N SER A 40 -4.46 -9.27 17.23
CA SER A 40 -4.72 -9.82 15.91
C SER A 40 -6.15 -10.35 15.90
N PRO A 41 -7.11 -9.69 15.22
CA PRO A 41 -8.45 -10.22 15.13
C PRO A 41 -8.39 -11.55 14.36
N LEU A 42 -9.02 -12.58 14.93
CA LEU A 42 -9.31 -13.83 14.24
C LEU A 42 -10.83 -13.93 14.13
N PRO A 43 -11.45 -13.16 13.22
CA PRO A 43 -12.88 -13.26 13.01
C PRO A 43 -13.14 -14.63 12.38
N VAL A 44 -13.81 -15.51 13.13
CA VAL A 44 -14.20 -16.85 12.68
C VAL A 44 -15.72 -16.92 12.64
N ALA A 45 -16.29 -17.21 11.47
CA ALA A 45 -17.73 -17.34 11.32
C ALA A 45 -18.25 -18.48 12.20
N GLY A 46 -19.36 -18.26 12.91
CA GLY A 46 -19.92 -19.21 13.87
C GLY A 46 -19.29 -19.17 15.27
N CYS A 47 -18.22 -18.39 15.48
CA CYS A 47 -17.70 -18.08 16.81
C CYS A 47 -18.29 -16.75 17.33
N GLN A 48 -18.21 -16.52 18.65
CA GLN A 48 -18.62 -15.26 19.30
C GLN A 48 -20.08 -14.85 19.05
N GLY A 49 -20.98 -15.81 18.79
CA GLY A 49 -22.41 -15.56 18.66
C GLY A 49 -22.83 -15.00 17.29
N ARG A 50 -21.91 -14.83 16.34
CA ARG A 50 -22.21 -14.34 14.98
C ARG A 50 -22.19 -15.48 13.96
N LYS A 51 -23.28 -15.60 13.20
CA LYS A 51 -23.42 -16.62 12.15
C LYS A 51 -22.52 -16.34 10.95
N GLU A 52 -22.34 -15.07 10.63
CA GLU A 52 -21.54 -14.59 9.49
C GLU A 52 -20.66 -13.42 9.93
N LEU A 53 -19.54 -13.22 9.24
CA LEU A 53 -18.64 -12.09 9.46
C LEU A 53 -18.91 -10.99 8.45
N GLY A 54 -18.79 -9.73 8.89
CA GLY A 54 -18.85 -8.60 7.99
C GLY A 54 -17.70 -8.64 6.97
N SER A 55 -17.97 -8.21 5.74
CA SER A 55 -16.99 -8.25 4.64
C SER A 55 -15.76 -7.36 4.86
N ILE A 56 -15.85 -6.36 5.74
CA ILE A 56 -14.76 -5.46 6.13
C ILE A 56 -14.02 -5.98 7.37
N GLU A 57 -14.74 -6.56 8.32
CA GLU A 57 -14.16 -7.04 9.58
C GLU A 57 -13.10 -8.12 9.36
N SER A 58 -13.33 -8.98 8.37
CA SER A 58 -12.41 -10.03 7.96
C SER A 58 -11.11 -9.53 7.32
N GLU A 59 -11.01 -8.23 7.02
CA GLU A 59 -9.86 -7.64 6.34
C GLU A 59 -8.87 -6.98 7.31
N PHE A 60 -9.24 -6.78 8.57
CA PHE A 60 -8.32 -6.26 9.58
C PHE A 60 -7.27 -7.32 9.93
N ASN A 61 -5.99 -6.99 9.75
CA ASN A 61 -4.89 -7.89 10.06
C ASN A 61 -4.46 -7.78 11.53
N THR A 62 -4.28 -6.55 12.02
CA THR A 62 -3.81 -6.28 13.39
C THR A 62 -4.31 -4.92 13.85
N PHE A 63 -4.47 -4.78 15.16
CA PHE A 63 -4.60 -3.52 15.89
C PHE A 63 -3.45 -3.42 16.89
N GLN A 64 -2.88 -2.23 17.05
CA GLN A 64 -1.80 -2.02 18.00
C GLN A 64 -1.84 -0.62 18.60
N LYS A 65 -1.47 -0.49 19.86
CA LYS A 65 -1.25 0.80 20.49
C LYS A 65 -0.07 1.49 19.84
N VAL A 66 -0.22 2.77 19.51
CA VAL A 66 0.87 3.58 18.98
C VAL A 66 1.77 4.01 20.15
N PRO A 67 3.05 3.59 20.22
CA PRO A 67 3.87 3.83 21.41
C PRO A 67 4.11 5.30 21.74
N TRP A 68 4.12 6.16 20.72
CA TRP A 68 4.34 7.61 20.85
C TRP A 68 3.03 8.42 20.97
N ALA A 69 1.87 7.76 20.87
CA ALA A 69 0.55 8.38 20.98
C ALA A 69 -0.42 7.37 21.64
N PRO A 70 -0.45 7.28 22.98
CA PRO A 70 -1.14 6.21 23.69
C PRO A 70 -2.69 6.26 23.58
N ASN A 71 -3.24 7.37 23.07
CA ASN A 71 -4.64 7.54 22.71
C ASN A 71 -4.99 6.98 21.31
N LEU A 72 -4.00 6.52 20.53
CA LEU A 72 -4.19 6.01 19.18
C LEU A 72 -4.00 4.49 19.11
N PHE A 73 -4.94 3.84 18.45
CA PHE A 73 -4.76 2.49 17.92
C PHE A 73 -4.54 2.56 16.42
N MET A 74 -3.56 1.80 15.93
CA MET A 74 -3.30 1.66 14.50
C MET A 74 -3.78 0.28 14.04
N ALA A 75 -4.73 0.28 13.11
CA ALA A 75 -5.18 -0.90 12.41
C ALA A 75 -4.38 -1.06 11.11
N TRP A 76 -3.88 -2.28 10.85
CA TRP A 76 -3.37 -2.67 9.54
C TRP A 76 -4.45 -3.39 8.75
N ILE A 77 -4.60 -2.99 7.49
CA ILE A 77 -5.51 -3.60 6.53
C ILE A 77 -4.78 -3.80 5.19
N ALA A 78 -5.01 -4.94 4.55
CA ALA A 78 -4.35 -5.33 3.31
C ALA A 78 -5.31 -6.11 2.40
N GLY A 79 -4.85 -6.48 1.20
CA GLY A 79 -5.67 -7.21 0.25
C GLY A 79 -6.82 -6.35 -0.28
N HIS A 80 -8.05 -6.87 -0.24
CA HIS A 80 -9.24 -6.14 -0.69
C HIS A 80 -9.78 -5.17 0.36
N GLY A 81 -9.30 -5.26 1.59
CA GLY A 81 -9.71 -4.41 2.70
C GLY A 81 -9.66 -2.90 2.44
N PRO A 82 -8.54 -2.33 1.94
CA PRO A 82 -8.46 -0.89 1.70
C PRO A 82 -9.53 -0.37 0.74
N GLU A 83 -9.87 -1.11 -0.33
CA GLU A 83 -10.91 -0.71 -1.28
C GLU A 83 -12.30 -0.66 -0.61
N LYS A 84 -12.62 -1.69 0.19
CA LYS A 84 -13.89 -1.77 0.93
C LYS A 84 -14.00 -0.66 1.97
N VAL A 85 -12.92 -0.42 2.70
CA VAL A 85 -12.88 0.62 3.73
C VAL A 85 -12.95 2.01 3.11
N ASP A 86 -12.21 2.29 2.04
CA ASP A 86 -12.22 3.59 1.37
C ASP A 86 -13.62 3.96 0.82
N ALA A 87 -14.44 2.96 0.50
CA ALA A 87 -15.81 3.12 -0.02
C ALA A 87 -16.86 3.54 1.02
N ILE A 88 -16.57 3.41 2.32
CA ILE A 88 -17.52 3.76 3.40
C ILE A 88 -17.11 5.03 4.15
N SER A 89 -18.05 5.60 4.92
CA SER A 89 -17.80 6.78 5.75
C SER A 89 -17.04 6.44 7.03
N ASP A 90 -16.52 7.46 7.71
CA ASP A 90 -15.82 7.25 8.99
C ASP A 90 -16.81 6.83 10.09
N GLU A 91 -18.06 7.30 10.05
CA GLU A 91 -19.11 6.92 10.99
C GLU A 91 -19.52 5.45 10.83
N GLU A 92 -19.57 4.94 9.60
CA GLU A 92 -19.84 3.52 9.35
C GLU A 92 -18.67 2.65 9.80
N LEU A 93 -17.44 3.06 9.48
CA LEU A 93 -16.23 2.37 9.89
C LEU A 93 -16.08 2.33 11.42
N SER A 94 -16.42 3.42 12.11
CA SER A 94 -16.46 3.53 13.57
C SER A 94 -17.31 2.42 14.18
N LYS A 95 -18.54 2.24 13.68
CA LYS A 95 -19.48 1.23 14.17
C LYS A 95 -18.96 -0.19 13.94
N ILE A 96 -18.43 -0.47 12.75
CA ILE A 96 -17.89 -1.78 12.39
C ILE A 96 -16.72 -2.17 13.32
N VAL A 97 -15.74 -1.27 13.47
CA VAL A 97 -14.57 -1.52 14.32
C VAL A 97 -14.96 -1.67 15.79
N THR A 98 -15.89 -0.84 16.26
CA THR A 98 -16.38 -0.89 17.64
C THR A 98 -17.08 -2.20 17.91
N GLN A 99 -17.96 -2.66 17.01
CA GLN A 99 -18.62 -3.95 17.16
C GLN A 99 -17.61 -5.10 17.16
N LEU A 100 -16.62 -5.06 16.25
CA LEU A 100 -15.54 -6.04 16.23
C LEU A 100 -14.81 -6.12 17.57
N PHE A 101 -14.46 -4.99 18.19
CA PHE A 101 -13.83 -4.99 19.50
C PHE A 101 -14.75 -5.51 20.61
N ARG A 102 -16.02 -5.10 20.62
CA ARG A 102 -17.01 -5.60 21.60
C ARG A 102 -17.14 -7.12 21.53
N ASP A 103 -17.17 -7.69 20.33
CA ASP A 103 -17.28 -9.14 20.12
C ASP A 103 -16.01 -9.88 20.56
N ILE A 104 -14.84 -9.34 20.25
CA ILE A 104 -13.53 -9.92 20.62
C ILE A 104 -13.34 -9.92 22.13
N TYR A 105 -13.58 -8.78 22.78
CA TYR A 105 -13.37 -8.60 24.22
C TYR A 105 -14.58 -9.01 25.06
N ARG A 106 -15.71 -9.34 24.43
CA ARG A 106 -17.00 -9.60 25.09
C ARG A 106 -17.37 -8.49 26.07
N ASN A 107 -17.19 -7.25 25.62
CA ASN A 107 -17.39 -6.07 26.45
C ASN A 107 -18.14 -4.98 25.67
N ASP A 108 -19.44 -4.85 25.94
CA ASP A 108 -20.31 -3.86 25.31
C ASP A 108 -20.00 -2.41 25.73
N SER A 109 -19.23 -2.21 26.78
CA SER A 109 -18.85 -0.87 27.25
C SER A 109 -17.76 -0.22 26.41
N ILE A 110 -17.15 -0.94 25.46
CA ILE A 110 -16.10 -0.38 24.59
C ILE A 110 -16.72 0.77 23.78
N PRO A 111 -16.16 2.00 23.87
CA PRO A 111 -16.70 3.16 23.20
C PRO A 111 -16.38 3.12 21.69
N GLU A 112 -17.04 4.00 20.93
CA GLU A 112 -16.61 4.32 19.57
C GLU A 112 -15.34 5.20 19.59
N PRO A 113 -14.48 5.12 18.56
CA PRO A 113 -13.37 6.05 18.42
C PRO A 113 -13.87 7.49 18.31
N THR A 114 -13.16 8.43 18.95
CA THR A 114 -13.47 9.86 18.89
C THR A 114 -13.09 10.49 17.55
N ALA A 115 -12.10 9.91 16.87
CA ALA A 115 -11.69 10.31 15.54
C ALA A 115 -11.10 9.12 14.78
N ILE A 116 -11.22 9.16 13.45
CA ILE A 116 -10.57 8.23 12.54
C ILE A 116 -9.65 9.03 11.63
N ILE A 117 -8.40 8.60 11.53
CA ILE A 117 -7.40 9.21 10.66
C ILE A 117 -6.93 8.14 9.68
N ARG A 118 -7.23 8.34 8.39
CA ARG A 118 -6.86 7.41 7.32
C ARG A 118 -6.61 8.14 6.01
N GLN A 119 -5.75 7.54 5.18
CA GLN A 119 -5.57 7.96 3.80
C GLN A 119 -6.25 6.95 2.88
N LYS A 120 -7.11 7.45 1.99
CA LYS A 120 -7.79 6.62 0.98
C LYS A 120 -6.88 6.37 -0.22
N TRP A 121 -5.93 5.45 -0.07
CA TRP A 121 -4.89 5.19 -1.07
C TRP A 121 -5.47 4.68 -2.40
N THR A 122 -6.57 3.92 -2.35
CA THR A 122 -7.16 3.30 -3.55
C THR A 122 -7.97 4.28 -4.39
N GLN A 123 -8.47 5.36 -3.78
CA GLN A 123 -9.23 6.42 -4.44
C GLN A 123 -8.37 7.62 -4.86
N ASN A 124 -7.05 7.54 -4.69
CA ASN A 124 -6.15 8.62 -5.03
C ASN A 124 -5.42 8.33 -6.34
N ASP A 125 -5.81 9.07 -7.38
CA ASP A 125 -5.29 8.95 -8.75
C ASP A 125 -3.77 9.19 -8.86
N LEU A 126 -3.15 9.81 -7.85
CA LEU A 126 -1.69 10.03 -7.81
C LEU A 126 -0.91 8.79 -7.34
N PHE A 127 -1.56 7.86 -6.65
CA PHE A 127 -0.91 6.67 -6.09
C PHE A 127 -1.35 5.38 -6.79
N GLY A 128 -2.65 5.23 -7.07
CA GLY A 128 -3.21 4.01 -7.69
C GLY A 128 -3.01 2.73 -6.87
N GLY A 129 -2.70 2.87 -5.57
CA GLY A 129 -2.36 1.78 -4.65
C GLY A 129 -1.33 2.18 -3.61
N SER A 130 -0.69 1.18 -3.00
CA SER A 130 0.30 1.35 -1.91
C SER A 130 1.74 1.16 -2.41
N TYR A 131 2.09 -0.02 -2.91
CA TYR A 131 3.41 -0.33 -3.43
C TYR A 131 3.37 -1.54 -4.38
N SER A 132 4.33 -1.60 -5.29
CA SER A 132 4.41 -2.66 -6.30
C SER A 132 4.60 -4.06 -5.69
N TYR A 133 4.27 -5.15 -6.38
CA TYR A 133 4.61 -6.50 -5.93
C TYR A 133 4.77 -7.44 -7.12
N VAL A 134 5.36 -8.61 -6.88
CA VAL A 134 5.45 -9.66 -7.90
C VAL A 134 4.09 -10.31 -8.10
N SER A 135 3.36 -9.89 -9.13
CA SER A 135 2.08 -10.50 -9.47
C SER A 135 2.25 -11.87 -10.12
N TYR A 136 1.18 -12.67 -10.12
CA TYR A 136 1.13 -13.91 -10.90
C TYR A 136 1.42 -13.66 -12.39
N GLY A 137 0.83 -12.61 -12.96
CA GLY A 137 1.04 -12.24 -14.36
C GLY A 137 2.49 -11.84 -14.66
N GLN A 138 3.15 -11.14 -13.75
CA GLN A 138 4.57 -10.81 -13.85
C GLN A 138 5.44 -12.08 -13.82
N ALA A 139 5.19 -12.97 -12.87
CA ALA A 139 5.93 -14.22 -12.73
C ALA A 139 5.78 -15.12 -13.96
N GLN A 140 4.54 -15.30 -14.44
CA GLN A 140 4.24 -16.09 -15.63
C GLN A 140 4.92 -15.52 -16.89
N ALA A 141 4.91 -14.19 -17.05
CA ALA A 141 5.57 -13.52 -18.16
C ALA A 141 7.10 -13.41 -18.00
N ARG A 142 7.67 -13.85 -16.88
CA ARG A 142 9.10 -13.73 -16.51
C ARG A 142 9.61 -12.29 -16.57
N ILE A 143 8.74 -11.33 -16.23
CA ILE A 143 9.07 -9.90 -16.18
C ILE A 143 9.71 -9.57 -14.82
N ARG A 144 10.77 -8.77 -14.84
CA ARG A 144 11.47 -8.32 -13.64
C ARG A 144 11.13 -6.86 -13.35
N HIS A 145 11.12 -6.43 -12.09
CA HIS A 145 11.02 -4.99 -11.77
C HIS A 145 12.13 -4.16 -12.45
N SER A 146 13.32 -4.75 -12.68
CA SER A 146 14.39 -4.10 -13.43
C SER A 146 14.00 -3.74 -14.87
N ASP A 147 13.00 -4.40 -15.46
CA ASP A 147 12.52 -4.06 -16.80
C ASP A 147 11.88 -2.68 -16.86
N MET A 148 11.32 -2.19 -15.75
CA MET A 148 10.86 -0.81 -15.63
C MET A 148 12.00 0.20 -15.62
N SER A 149 13.20 -0.18 -15.20
CA SER A 149 14.37 0.72 -15.14
C SER A 149 15.07 0.96 -16.48
N ILE A 150 14.57 0.36 -17.55
CA ILE A 150 15.19 0.39 -18.88
C ILE A 150 14.85 1.73 -19.54
N PRO A 151 15.83 2.55 -19.92
CA PRO A 151 15.56 3.85 -20.50
C PRO A 151 14.99 3.72 -21.92
N VAL A 152 14.08 4.62 -22.28
CA VAL A 152 13.64 4.78 -23.67
C VAL A 152 14.67 5.61 -24.40
N ARG A 153 15.17 5.06 -25.52
CA ARG A 153 16.13 5.74 -26.39
C ARG A 153 15.49 6.13 -27.72
N LYS A 154 15.92 7.26 -28.27
CA LYS A 154 15.61 7.71 -29.64
C LYS A 154 16.92 8.09 -30.33
N ASN A 155 17.21 7.46 -31.46
CA ASN A 155 18.46 7.66 -32.21
C ASN A 155 19.72 7.48 -31.33
N GLY A 156 19.76 6.39 -30.55
CA GLY A 156 20.86 6.08 -29.63
C GLY A 156 20.87 6.88 -28.32
N LYS A 157 20.20 8.02 -28.25
CA LYS A 157 20.19 8.92 -27.06
C LYS A 157 19.07 8.58 -26.09
N ILE A 158 19.34 8.66 -24.79
CA ILE A 158 18.31 8.50 -23.74
C ILE A 158 17.33 9.69 -23.81
N ARG A 159 16.03 9.40 -23.74
CA ARG A 159 14.96 10.42 -23.73
C ARG A 159 14.03 10.31 -22.53
N ILE A 160 13.76 9.09 -22.07
CA ILE A 160 12.89 8.85 -20.90
C ILE A 160 13.58 7.84 -19.99
N GLN A 161 13.53 8.11 -18.70
CA GLN A 161 14.05 7.28 -17.63
C GLN A 161 12.99 7.12 -16.55
N PHE A 162 13.06 6.01 -15.82
CA PHE A 162 12.11 5.67 -14.78
C PHE A 162 12.86 5.38 -13.48
N ALA A 163 12.51 6.14 -12.45
CA ALA A 163 12.89 5.91 -11.07
C ALA A 163 11.62 5.66 -10.24
N GLY A 164 11.80 5.29 -8.98
CA GLY A 164 10.73 4.92 -8.06
C GLY A 164 10.87 3.48 -7.59
N GLU A 165 10.13 3.15 -6.52
CA GLU A 165 10.24 1.86 -5.83
C GLU A 165 10.07 0.67 -6.80
N ALA A 166 9.11 0.76 -7.73
CA ALA A 166 8.76 -0.30 -8.68
C ALA A 166 9.84 -0.58 -9.73
N THR A 167 10.92 0.22 -9.77
CA THR A 167 12.02 0.10 -10.72
C THR A 167 13.27 -0.53 -10.10
N HIS A 168 13.27 -0.79 -8.79
CA HIS A 168 14.43 -1.38 -8.13
C HIS A 168 14.40 -2.91 -8.26
N HIS A 169 15.48 -3.49 -8.77
CA HIS A 169 15.59 -4.92 -9.08
C HIS A 169 15.54 -5.92 -7.89
N ARG A 170 15.51 -5.45 -6.64
CA ARG A 170 15.72 -6.29 -5.43
C ARG A 170 14.90 -5.83 -4.24
N ILE A 171 14.96 -4.55 -3.92
CA ILE A 171 14.28 -3.93 -2.77
C ILE A 171 13.19 -2.96 -3.23
N PHE A 172 12.41 -3.36 -4.25
CA PHE A 172 11.14 -2.72 -4.56
C PHE A 172 10.22 -2.76 -3.31
N GLN A 173 9.13 -1.99 -3.30
CA GLN A 173 8.24 -1.75 -2.13
C GLN A 173 8.81 -0.87 -1.02
N THR A 174 10.03 -0.37 -1.16
CA THR A 174 10.71 0.32 -0.05
C THR A 174 11.11 1.75 -0.43
N ALA A 175 11.10 2.64 0.56
CA ALA A 175 11.65 4.00 0.42
C ALA A 175 13.14 3.97 0.03
N VAL A 176 13.91 3.01 0.56
CA VAL A 176 15.33 2.82 0.21
C VAL A 176 15.47 2.43 -1.26
N GLY A 177 14.63 1.51 -1.76
CA GLY A 177 14.59 1.14 -3.18
C GLY A 177 14.25 2.31 -4.08
N ALA A 178 13.26 3.13 -3.69
CA ALA A 178 12.93 4.37 -4.40
C ALA A 178 14.13 5.33 -4.44
N PHE A 179 14.75 5.60 -3.29
CA PHE A 179 15.92 6.47 -3.20
C PHE A 179 17.09 5.99 -4.08
N LEU A 180 17.47 4.71 -3.96
CA LEU A 180 18.56 4.14 -4.75
C LEU A 180 18.25 4.13 -6.26
N SER A 181 16.98 3.92 -6.64
CA SER A 181 16.58 4.03 -8.04
C SER A 181 16.70 5.46 -8.58
N GLY A 182 16.38 6.47 -7.76
CA GLY A 182 16.57 7.87 -8.11
C GLY A 182 18.04 8.21 -8.33
N ARG A 183 18.92 7.74 -7.43
CA ARG A 183 20.38 7.90 -7.60
C ARG A 183 20.87 7.24 -8.87
N ARG A 184 20.42 6.01 -9.15
CA ARG A 184 20.76 5.25 -10.37
C ARG A 184 20.42 6.03 -11.65
N GLU A 185 19.22 6.61 -11.74
CA GLU A 185 18.85 7.40 -12.93
C GLU A 185 19.58 8.74 -12.97
N SER A 186 19.88 9.38 -11.82
CA SER A 186 20.70 10.59 -11.77
C SER A 186 22.12 10.34 -12.31
N ASP A 187 22.79 9.28 -11.86
CA ASP A 187 24.12 8.88 -12.34
C ASP A 187 24.10 8.58 -13.85
N ARG A 188 23.02 7.95 -14.34
CA ARG A 188 22.82 7.65 -15.76
C ARG A 188 22.69 8.92 -16.59
N ILE A 189 21.93 9.91 -16.12
CA ILE A 189 21.82 11.24 -16.75
C ILE A 189 23.19 11.92 -16.84
N LEU A 190 23.93 11.97 -15.73
CA LEU A 190 25.24 12.61 -15.68
C LEU A 190 26.24 11.95 -16.66
N SER A 191 26.20 10.61 -16.77
CA SER A 191 27.02 9.86 -17.73
C SER A 191 26.64 10.16 -19.19
N ASP A 192 25.35 10.17 -19.52
CA ASP A 192 24.84 10.45 -20.87
C ASP A 192 25.20 11.88 -21.33
N ILE A 193 25.10 12.85 -20.42
CA ILE A 193 25.54 14.24 -20.62
C ILE A 193 27.04 14.29 -20.89
N LYS A 194 27.88 13.71 -20.02
CA LYS A 194 29.34 13.73 -20.19
C LYS A 194 29.78 13.09 -21.51
N ASN A 195 29.17 11.98 -21.90
CA ASN A 195 29.48 11.31 -23.17
C ASN A 195 29.02 12.11 -24.40
N SER A 196 28.00 12.97 -24.26
CA SER A 196 27.56 13.85 -25.34
C SER A 196 28.48 15.05 -25.58
N PHE A 197 29.39 15.36 -24.63
CA PHE A 197 30.34 16.48 -24.72
C PHE A 197 31.80 16.07 -24.96
N LYS A 198 32.10 14.77 -25.03
CA LYS A 198 33.39 14.30 -25.54
C LYS A 198 33.36 14.37 -27.07
N ILE A 199 33.96 15.42 -27.62
CA ILE A 199 34.36 15.55 -29.03
C ILE A 199 35.65 14.76 -29.23
#